data_AF-A0A1B6JAX2-F1
#
_entry.id   AF-A0A1B6JAX2-F1
#
_cell.length_a   1.000
_cell.length_b   1.000
_cell.length_c   1.000
_cell.angle_alpha   90.00
_cell.angle_beta   90.00
_cell.angle_gamma   90.00
#
_symmetry.space_group_name_H-M   'P 1'
#
loop_
_entity.id
_entity.type
_entity.pdbx_description
1 polymer ?
#
loop_
_entity_poly.entity_id
_entity_poly.type
_entity_poly.pdbx_seq_one_letter_code
_entity_poly.pdbx_strand_id
1 'polypeptide(L)'
;NSVAYNNVITDSINQFSRIIKSIVDQHSKHFARIAPYLIADVLQLLSTHSIHPSVKEELRNSVCSLLTICDGYGNQLLQNLLSLGATELYKVISSTFRRSYKYTGKV
;
A
#
# COMPACT_ATOMS: atom_id res chain seq x y z
N ASN A 1 -28.63 -0.94 10.77
CA ASN A 1 -27.64 -2.04 10.64
C ASN A 1 -26.61 -1.84 9.52
N SER A 2 -26.96 -1.32 8.32
CA SER A 2 -25.96 -0.97 7.27
C SER A 2 -25.05 0.22 7.64
N VAL A 3 -25.61 1.26 8.27
CA VAL A 3 -24.83 2.46 8.69
C VAL A 3 -23.73 2.12 9.71
N ALA A 4 -24.04 1.28 10.71
CA ALA A 4 -23.07 0.85 11.72
C ALA A 4 -21.91 0.05 11.10
N TYR A 5 -22.20 -0.81 10.13
CA TYR A 5 -21.19 -1.58 9.41
C TYR A 5 -20.23 -0.69 8.60
N ASN A 6 -20.78 0.33 7.90
CA ASN A 6 -19.97 1.30 7.16
C ASN A 6 -19.07 2.14 8.08
N ASN A 7 -19.55 2.49 9.27
CA ASN A 7 -18.75 3.21 10.26
C ASN A 7 -17.57 2.35 10.74
N VAL A 8 -17.80 1.08 11.05
CA VAL A 8 -16.73 0.16 11.47
C VAL A 8 -15.67 -0.01 10.37
N ILE A 9 -16.07 -0.13 9.10
CA ILE A 9 -15.13 -0.19 7.97
C ILE A 9 -14.29 1.09 7.90
N THR A 10 -14.97 2.25 8.01
CA THR A 10 -14.32 3.56 7.94
C THR A 10 -13.32 3.75 9.08
N ASP A 11 -13.69 3.36 10.30
CA ASP A 11 -12.80 3.43 11.45
C ASP A 11 -11.61 2.48 11.30
N SER A 12 -11.84 1.27 10.77
CA SER A 12 -10.79 0.28 10.53
C SER A 12 -9.78 0.75 9.49
N ILE A 13 -10.24 1.32 8.37
CA ILE A 13 -9.33 1.83 7.34
C ILE A 13 -8.58 3.07 7.84
N ASN A 14 -9.21 3.94 8.62
CA ASN A 14 -8.55 5.08 9.25
C ASN A 14 -7.48 4.63 10.26
N GLN A 15 -7.76 3.60 11.05
CA GLN A 15 -6.77 2.99 11.95
C GLN A 15 -5.58 2.44 11.16
N PHE A 16 -5.85 1.71 10.07
CA PHE A 16 -4.81 1.18 9.18
C PHE A 16 -3.95 2.30 8.59
N SER A 17 -4.56 3.33 7.98
CA SER A 17 -3.85 4.47 7.39
C SER A 17 -2.97 5.19 8.43
N ARG A 18 -3.43 5.33 9.70
CA ARG A 18 -2.60 5.89 10.78
C ARG A 18 -1.40 5.02 11.15
N ILE A 19 -1.56 3.70 11.18
CA ILE A 19 -0.44 2.77 11.45
C ILE A 19 0.59 2.85 10.32
N ILE A 20 0.15 2.82 9.07
CA ILE A 20 1.04 2.95 7.91
C ILE A 20 1.80 4.27 7.96
N LYS A 21 1.12 5.38 8.29
CA LYS A 21 1.77 6.68 8.48
C LYS A 21 2.83 6.65 9.58
N SER A 22 2.53 6.07 10.74
CA SER A 22 3.51 5.93 11.83
C SER A 22 4.71 5.09 11.42
N ILE A 23 4.50 3.98 10.71
CA ILE A 23 5.57 3.13 10.15
C ILE A 23 6.48 3.95 9.25
N VAL A 24 5.92 4.70 8.30
CA VAL A 24 6.69 5.47 7.31
C VAL A 24 7.41 6.65 7.94
N ASP A 25 6.75 7.42 8.80
CA ASP A 25 7.30 8.67 9.33
C ASP A 25 8.30 8.42 10.47
N GLN A 26 8.08 7.41 11.30
CA GLN A 26 8.82 7.23 12.56
C GLN A 26 9.68 5.96 12.59
N HIS A 27 9.33 4.93 11.81
CA HIS A 27 9.94 3.61 11.92
C HIS A 27 10.46 3.06 10.58
N SER A 28 10.61 3.91 9.56
CA SER A 28 10.95 3.50 8.18
C SER A 28 12.16 2.58 8.09
N LYS A 29 13.24 2.88 8.82
CA LYS A 29 14.47 2.06 8.82
C LYS A 29 14.24 0.62 9.29
N HIS A 30 13.37 0.43 10.28
CA HIS A 30 13.06 -0.91 10.82
C HIS A 30 12.09 -1.66 9.91
N PHE A 31 11.20 -0.95 9.24
CA PHE A 31 10.16 -1.54 8.41
C PHE A 31 10.52 -1.64 6.93
N ALA A 32 11.62 -1.05 6.45
CA ALA A 32 12.03 -1.10 5.04
C ALA A 32 12.13 -2.53 4.49
N ARG A 33 12.52 -3.50 5.32
CA ARG A 33 12.62 -4.93 4.97
C ARG A 33 11.29 -5.68 5.09
N ILE A 34 10.33 -5.14 5.84
CA ILE A 34 9.01 -5.73 6.09
C ILE A 34 7.96 -5.18 5.12
N ALA A 35 8.10 -3.92 4.71
CA ALA A 35 7.19 -3.22 3.82
C ALA A 35 6.87 -3.99 2.52
N PRO A 36 7.82 -4.68 1.84
CA PRO A 36 7.52 -5.49 0.67
C PRO A 36 6.46 -6.57 0.92
N TYR A 37 6.47 -7.21 2.09
CA TYR A 37 5.48 -8.24 2.44
C TYR A 37 4.10 -7.62 2.66
N LEU A 38 4.03 -6.52 3.41
CA LEU A 38 2.78 -5.79 3.63
C LEU A 38 2.18 -5.29 2.30
N ILE A 39 3.02 -4.78 1.40
CA ILE A 39 2.58 -4.36 0.07
C ILE A 39 2.05 -5.56 -0.72
N ALA A 40 2.75 -6.69 -0.70
CA ALA A 40 2.31 -7.90 -1.40
C ALA A 40 0.94 -8.39 -0.91
N ASP A 41 0.74 -8.44 0.41
CA ASP A 41 -0.54 -8.87 1.01
C ASP A 41 -1.69 -7.93 0.63
N VAL A 42 -1.47 -6.61 0.69
CA VAL A 42 -2.47 -5.62 0.31
C VAL A 42 -2.81 -5.73 -1.19
N LEU A 43 -1.81 -5.88 -2.06
CA LEU A 43 -2.03 -6.05 -3.50
C LEU A 43 -2.75 -7.36 -3.83
N GLN A 44 -2.45 -8.43 -3.08
CA GLN A 44 -3.15 -9.69 -3.20
C GLN A 44 -4.64 -9.51 -2.84
N LEU A 45 -4.94 -8.85 -1.73
CA LEU A 45 -6.31 -8.48 -1.34
C LEU A 45 -7.03 -7.69 -2.44
N LEU A 46 -6.39 -6.64 -2.95
CA LEU A 46 -6.94 -5.76 -3.98
C LEU A 46 -7.16 -6.45 -5.34
N SER A 47 -6.39 -7.49 -5.65
CA SER A 47 -6.50 -8.24 -6.92
C SER A 47 -7.47 -9.41 -6.84
N THR A 48 -7.77 -9.92 -5.65
CA THR A 48 -8.63 -11.10 -5.46
C THR A 48 -10.04 -10.78 -5.00
N HIS A 49 -10.25 -9.67 -4.29
CA HIS A 49 -11.53 -9.35 -3.68
C HIS A 49 -12.15 -8.10 -4.29
N SER A 50 -13.47 -8.12 -4.43
CA SER A 50 -14.25 -6.91 -4.73
C SER A 50 -14.36 -6.06 -3.48
N ILE A 51 -13.49 -5.05 -3.37
CA ILE A 51 -13.43 -4.14 -2.22
C ILE A 51 -14.17 -2.84 -2.55
N HIS A 52 -14.89 -2.30 -1.57
CA HIS A 52 -15.59 -1.02 -1.68
C HIS A 52 -14.64 0.10 -2.17
N PRO A 53 -15.04 0.96 -3.12
CA PRO A 53 -14.14 1.94 -3.75
C PRO A 53 -13.34 2.81 -2.79
N SER A 54 -13.96 3.35 -1.74
CA SER A 54 -13.28 4.20 -0.75
C SER A 54 -12.20 3.45 0.03
N VAL A 55 -12.44 2.18 0.38
CA VAL A 55 -11.45 1.34 1.07
C VAL A 55 -10.31 0.98 0.12
N LYS A 56 -10.66 0.69 -1.14
CA LYS A 56 -9.69 0.40 -2.20
C LYS A 56 -8.75 1.57 -2.45
N GLU A 57 -9.26 2.81 -2.40
CA GLU A 57 -8.44 4.02 -2.53
C GLU A 57 -7.46 4.16 -1.37
N GLU A 58 -7.91 4.04 -0.12
CA GLU A 58 -7.04 4.12 1.05
C GLU A 58 -5.97 3.02 1.12
N LEU A 59 -6.31 1.79 0.71
CA LEU A 59 -5.32 0.71 0.60
C LEU A 59 -4.27 1.01 -0.49
N ARG A 60 -4.66 1.61 -1.61
CA ARG A 60 -3.72 2.06 -2.65
C ARG A 60 -2.82 3.17 -2.14
N ASN A 61 -3.37 4.14 -1.41
CA ASN A 61 -2.61 5.22 -0.78
C ASN A 61 -1.58 4.64 0.20
N SER A 62 -1.98 3.65 1.00
CA SER A 62 -1.10 2.94 1.93
C SER A 62 0.04 2.22 1.22
N VAL A 63 -0.22 1.54 0.09
CA VAL A 63 0.83 0.94 -0.75
C VAL A 63 1.81 1.98 -1.25
N CYS A 64 1.33 3.12 -1.76
CA CYS A 64 2.17 4.22 -2.19
C CYS A 64 3.06 4.75 -1.05
N SER A 65 2.50 4.91 0.16
CA SER A 65 3.27 5.32 1.33
C SER A 65 4.36 4.31 1.71
N LEU A 66 4.03 3.01 1.73
CA LEU A 66 5.00 1.96 2.02
C LEU A 66 6.11 1.86 0.95
N LEU A 67 5.79 2.14 -0.32
CA LEU A 67 6.80 2.15 -1.37
C LEU A 67 7.88 3.21 -1.16
N THR A 68 7.58 4.30 -0.44
CA THR A 68 8.59 5.34 -0.13
C THR A 68 9.72 4.83 0.76
N ILE A 69 9.50 3.73 1.50
CA ILE A 69 10.49 3.14 2.40
C ILE A 69 11.10 1.84 1.85
N CYS A 70 10.68 1.40 0.67
CA CYS A 70 11.29 0.25 -0.03
C CYS A 70 12.54 0.69 -0.80
N ASP A 71 13.69 0.13 -0.41
CA ASP A 71 14.95 0.31 -1.14
C ASP A 71 15.05 -0.64 -2.36
N GLY A 72 16.20 -0.64 -3.04
CA GLY A 72 16.44 -1.48 -4.21
C GLY A 72 16.19 -2.97 -3.95
N TYR A 73 16.63 -3.48 -2.79
CA TYR A 73 16.38 -4.86 -2.38
C TYR A 73 14.88 -5.11 -2.14
N GLY A 74 14.20 -4.21 -1.42
CA GLY A 74 12.77 -4.33 -1.15
C GLY A 74 11.93 -4.37 -2.42
N ASN A 75 12.30 -3.58 -3.43
CA ASN A 75 11.64 -3.60 -4.74
C ASN A 75 11.85 -4.94 -5.48
N GLN A 76 13.07 -5.49 -5.44
CA GLN A 76 13.36 -6.81 -6.04
C GLN A 76 12.59 -7.92 -5.33
N LEU A 77 12.61 -7.93 -4.01
CA LEU A 77 11.85 -8.88 -3.19
C LEU A 77 10.35 -8.81 -3.54
N LEU A 78 9.80 -7.60 -3.63
CA LEU A 78 8.39 -7.42 -3.97
C LEU A 78 8.03 -8.05 -5.33
N GLN A 79 8.85 -7.90 -6.37
CA GLN A 79 8.60 -8.55 -7.67
C GLN A 79 8.49 -10.08 -7.55
N ASN A 80 9.23 -10.69 -6.62
CA ASN A 80 9.24 -12.14 -6.43
C ASN A 80 8.07 -12.66 -5.58
N LEU A 81 7.44 -11.79 -4.77
CA LEU A 81 6.33 -12.16 -3.88
C LEU A 81 4.97 -12.12 -4.58
N LEU A 82 4.84 -11.35 -5.66
CA LEU A 82 3.54 -11.05 -6.25
C LEU A 82 3.04 -12.18 -7.16
N SER A 83 1.75 -12.51 -7.00
CA SER A 83 1.01 -13.28 -8.01
C SER A 83 0.90 -12.49 -9.33
N LEU A 84 0.49 -13.14 -10.42
CA LEU A 84 0.34 -12.48 -11.72
C LEU A 84 -0.63 -11.29 -11.66
N GLY A 85 -1.79 -11.46 -11.01
CA GLY A 85 -2.78 -10.39 -10.85
C GLY A 85 -2.27 -9.24 -9.98
N ALA A 86 -1.57 -9.55 -8.89
CA ALA A 86 -0.99 -8.55 -8.01
C ALA A 86 0.18 -7.80 -8.69
N THR A 87 0.93 -8.47 -9.58
CA THR A 87 2.01 -7.88 -10.38
C THR A 87 1.50 -6.81 -11.34
N GLU A 88 0.42 -7.09 -12.08
CA GLU A 88 -0.15 -6.10 -12.98
C GLU A 88 -0.68 -4.88 -12.22
N LEU A 89 -1.36 -5.11 -11.09
CA LEU A 89 -1.81 -4.03 -10.22
C LEU A 89 -0.63 -3.21 -9.68
N TYR A 90 0.45 -3.86 -9.28
CA TYR A 90 1.66 -3.20 -8.82
C TYR A 90 2.27 -2.29 -9.88
N LYS A 91 2.35 -2.74 -11.15
CA LYS A 91 2.88 -1.92 -12.26
C LYS A 91 2.06 -0.63 -12.42
N VAL A 92 0.73 -0.72 -12.35
CA VAL A 92 -0.14 0.46 -12.40
C VAL A 92 0.14 1.40 -11.23
N ILE A 93 0.08 0.91 -9.99
CA ILE A 93 0.26 1.73 -8.79
C ILE A 93 1.66 2.35 -8.73
N SER A 94 2.70 1.58 -9.00
CA SER A 94 4.08 2.07 -8.99
C SER A 94 4.34 3.10 -10.09
N SER A 95 3.73 2.97 -11.27
CA SER A 95 3.83 3.97 -12.33
C SER A 95 3.17 5.30 -11.94
N THR A 96 1.99 5.24 -11.33
CA THR A 96 1.28 6.42 -10.80
C THR A 96 2.06 7.06 -9.67
N PHE A 97 2.54 6.25 -8.73
CA PHE A 97 3.36 6.70 -7.61
C PHE A 97 4.62 7.41 -8.11
N ARG A 98 5.42 6.79 -8.98
CA ARG A 98 6.66 7.38 -9.50
C ARG A 98 6.41 8.68 -10.26
N ARG A 99 5.32 8.75 -11.02
CA ARG A 99 4.90 9.99 -11.69
C ARG A 99 4.67 11.09 -10.66
N SER A 100 3.83 10.86 -9.66
CA SER A 100 3.54 11.83 -8.60
C SER A 100 4.75 12.19 -7.75
N TYR A 101 5.57 11.20 -7.38
CA TYR A 101 6.75 11.36 -6.53
C TYR A 101 7.86 12.16 -7.22
N LYS A 102 8.08 11.94 -8.53
CA LYS A 102 9.01 12.72 -9.36
C LYS A 102 8.68 14.21 -9.35
N TYR A 103 7.41 14.59 -9.23
CA TYR A 103 7.00 15.99 -9.14
C TYR A 103 7.22 16.62 -7.75
N THR A 104 7.49 15.82 -6.72
CA THR A 104 7.75 16.33 -5.35
C THR A 104 9.22 16.62 -5.06
N GLY A 105 10.13 16.39 -6.02
CA GLY A 105 11.56 16.66 -5.87
C GLY A 105 12.32 15.75 -4.89
N LYS A 106 11.63 14.77 -4.29
CA LYS A 106 12.27 13.67 -3.56
C LYS A 106 12.74 12.66 -4.61
N VAL A 107 13.99 12.76 -5.05
CA VAL A 107 14.64 11.78 -5.94
C VAL A 107 15.85 11.22 -5.22
#